data_AF-A0AAE3QP60-F1
#
_entry.id   AF-A0AAE3QP60-F1
#
_cell.length_a   1.000
_cell.length_b   1.000
_cell.length_c   1.000
_cell.angle_alpha   90.00
_cell.angle_beta   90.00
_cell.angle_gamma   90.00
#
_symmetry.space_group_name_H-M   'P 1'
#
loop_
_entity.id
_entity.type
_entity.pdbx_description
1 polymer ?
#
loop_
_entity_poly.entity_id
_entity_poly.type
_entity_poly.pdbx_seq_one_letter_code
_entity_poly.pdbx_strand_id
1 'polypeptide(L)'
;MRNILQLLYWLVLLQGCVTVREQNLTYLNNRTIGTSSLLRTDGYFFSNYRHISDSVTDKSILGFFIFQNGIIKGTANSIYETHERFLASEGGNSEIARNDKTNWGCYIISHDTIKIQRLTITQTSLLGGAIDVIEHRGKILNDTTIYLFETLIKKKRLKADQVYTLRKYSSKPDSTNWLLDNEK
;
A
#
# COMPACT_ATOMS: atom_id res chain seq x y z
N MET A 1 50.79 6.07 14.03
CA MET A 1 49.92 5.12 13.30
C MET A 1 48.97 4.34 14.21
N ARG A 2 49.42 3.83 15.38
CA ARG A 2 48.56 3.12 16.35
C ARG A 2 47.31 3.90 16.81
N ASN A 3 47.44 5.21 17.00
CA ASN A 3 46.34 6.08 17.45
C ASN A 3 45.27 6.34 16.36
N ILE A 4 45.64 6.25 15.08
CA ILE A 4 44.71 6.43 13.94
C ILE A 4 43.85 5.17 13.75
N LEU A 5 44.46 3.98 13.91
CA LEU A 5 43.73 2.72 13.87
C LEU A 5 42.68 2.60 14.99
N GLN A 6 43.01 3.09 16.20
CA GLN A 6 42.05 3.11 17.31
C GLN A 6 40.87 4.05 17.04
N LEU A 7 41.11 5.22 16.45
CA LEU A 7 40.05 6.16 16.07
C LEU A 7 39.11 5.59 15.00
N LEU A 8 39.65 4.88 14.00
CA LEU A 8 38.86 4.16 12.99
C LEU A 8 38.03 3.02 13.61
N TYR A 9 38.57 2.30 14.60
CA TYR A 9 37.84 1.24 15.31
C TYR A 9 36.66 1.81 16.11
N TRP A 10 36.81 2.94 16.79
CA TRP A 10 35.71 3.64 17.47
C TRP A 10 34.66 4.21 16.50
N LEU A 11 35.07 4.69 15.31
CA LEU A 11 34.17 5.16 14.26
C LEU A 11 33.34 4.03 13.63
N VAL A 12 33.91 2.84 13.44
CA VAL A 12 33.18 1.66 12.94
C VAL A 12 32.17 1.14 13.98
N LEU A 13 32.50 1.21 15.27
CA LEU A 13 31.58 0.82 16.35
C LEU A 13 30.39 1.80 16.49
N LEU A 14 30.53 3.06 16.07
CA LEU A 14 29.46 4.06 16.09
C LEU A 14 28.52 4.00 14.86
N GLN A 15 28.86 3.22 13.83
CA GLN A 15 27.94 2.98 12.70
C GLN A 15 26.83 1.95 13.03
N GLY A 16 26.94 1.27 14.17
CA GLY A 16 26.04 0.18 14.58
C GLY A 16 24.81 0.61 15.36
N CYS A 17 24.01 1.58 14.89
CA CYS A 17 22.58 1.67 15.26
C CYS A 17 21.81 2.66 14.38
N VAL A 18 21.78 2.43 13.07
CA VAL A 18 20.76 3.06 12.23
C VAL A 18 19.44 2.33 12.50
N THR A 19 18.63 2.86 13.42
CA THR A 19 17.31 2.33 13.74
C THR A 19 16.26 3.06 12.92
N VAL A 20 15.49 2.32 12.11
CA VAL A 20 14.28 2.87 11.50
C VAL A 20 13.26 3.06 12.62
N ARG A 21 12.90 4.32 12.90
CA ARG A 21 11.84 4.63 13.86
C ARG A 21 10.50 4.39 13.19
N GLU A 22 9.97 3.18 13.36
CA GLU A 22 8.65 2.78 12.86
C GLU A 22 7.56 3.22 13.85
N GLN A 23 6.53 3.91 13.36
CA GLN A 23 5.31 4.14 14.12
C GLN A 23 4.34 2.97 13.91
N ASN A 24 3.63 2.59 14.96
CA ASN A 24 2.65 1.50 14.89
C ASN A 24 1.29 1.99 14.36
N LEU A 25 0.63 1.14 13.59
CA LEU A 25 -0.74 1.35 13.16
C LEU A 25 -1.67 1.26 14.38
N THR A 26 -2.21 2.40 14.81
CA THR A 26 -3.11 2.46 15.98
C THR A 26 -4.40 1.66 15.76
N TYR A 27 -4.82 1.52 14.50
CA TYR A 27 -6.02 0.77 14.17
C TYR A 27 -5.86 -0.75 14.23
N LEU A 28 -4.64 -1.27 14.36
CA LEU A 28 -4.41 -2.71 14.27
C LEU A 28 -5.20 -3.51 15.31
N ASN A 29 -5.32 -2.99 16.53
CA ASN A 29 -5.98 -3.67 17.64
C ASN A 29 -7.51 -3.46 17.68
N ASN A 30 -8.04 -2.46 16.97
CA ASN A 30 -9.48 -2.14 16.93
C ASN A 30 -10.05 -2.10 15.51
N ARG A 31 -9.34 -2.71 14.55
CA ARG A 31 -9.73 -2.82 13.15
C ARG A 31 -11.10 -3.48 13.01
N THR A 32 -11.86 -3.09 11.98
CA THR A 32 -13.20 -3.68 11.78
C THR A 32 -13.08 -5.11 11.27
N ILE A 33 -13.80 -6.04 11.89
CA ILE A 33 -13.85 -7.45 11.53
C ILE A 33 -15.24 -7.75 10.98
N GLY A 34 -15.34 -8.51 9.89
CA GLY A 34 -16.61 -8.96 9.32
C GLY A 34 -17.33 -7.91 8.47
N THR A 35 -16.57 -7.14 7.68
CA THR A 35 -17.08 -6.01 6.88
C THR A 35 -17.78 -6.40 5.59
N SER A 36 -18.00 -7.69 5.33
CA SER A 36 -18.60 -8.19 4.08
C SER A 36 -20.01 -7.65 3.83
N SER A 37 -20.69 -7.14 4.86
CA SER A 37 -22.00 -6.49 4.74
C SER A 37 -21.94 -5.01 4.32
N LEU A 38 -20.78 -4.34 4.46
CA LEU A 38 -20.62 -2.91 4.16
C LEU A 38 -19.73 -2.64 2.95
N LEU A 39 -18.76 -3.52 2.70
CA LEU A 39 -17.85 -3.44 1.55
C LEU A 39 -17.62 -4.83 0.99
N ARG A 40 -17.62 -4.92 -0.33
CA ARG A 40 -17.25 -6.15 -1.03
C ARG A 40 -15.75 -6.38 -0.97
N THR A 41 -15.37 -7.64 -0.77
CA THR A 41 -13.96 -8.08 -0.67
C THR A 41 -13.56 -9.02 -1.81
N ASP A 42 -14.42 -9.20 -2.82
CA ASP A 42 -14.20 -10.07 -3.98
C ASP A 42 -13.54 -9.34 -5.16
N GLY A 43 -12.70 -8.34 -4.85
CA GLY A 43 -11.96 -7.55 -5.83
C GLY A 43 -10.99 -6.57 -5.17
N TYR A 44 -10.63 -5.53 -5.91
CA TYR A 44 -9.80 -4.44 -5.43
C TYR A 44 -10.41 -3.08 -5.73
N PHE A 45 -10.20 -2.13 -4.84
CA PHE A 45 -10.64 -0.76 -5.01
C PHE A 45 -9.56 0.01 -5.77
N PHE A 46 -9.93 0.72 -6.82
CA PHE A 46 -9.01 1.49 -7.64
C PHE A 46 -9.52 2.91 -7.88
N SER A 47 -8.58 3.86 -8.00
CA SER A 47 -8.88 5.23 -8.40
C SER A 47 -8.09 5.59 -9.66
N ASN A 48 -8.75 6.27 -10.60
CA ASN A 48 -8.09 6.84 -11.77
C ASN A 48 -7.36 8.12 -11.34
N TYR A 49 -6.08 7.99 -10.98
CA TYR A 49 -5.25 9.16 -10.75
C TYR A 49 -4.64 9.61 -12.08
N ARG A 50 -5.12 10.74 -12.62
CA ARG A 50 -4.48 11.38 -13.76
C ARG A 50 -3.36 12.26 -13.23
N HIS A 51 -2.11 11.80 -13.31
CA HIS A 51 -0.98 12.70 -13.14
C HIS A 51 -1.03 13.70 -14.31
N ILE A 52 -1.37 14.95 -14.04
CA ILE A 52 -1.22 16.03 -15.03
C ILE A 52 0.25 16.45 -14.93
N SER A 53 1.11 15.80 -15.72
CA SER A 53 2.43 16.35 -16.06
C SER A 53 2.57 16.32 -17.58
N ASP A 54 3.01 17.45 -18.13
CA ASP A 54 2.87 17.86 -19.53
C ASP A 54 3.56 17.00 -20.61
N SER A 55 3.99 15.77 -20.32
CA SER A 55 4.70 14.95 -21.31
C SER A 55 4.39 13.45 -21.31
N VAL A 56 3.63 12.92 -20.35
CA VAL A 56 3.22 11.50 -20.38
C VAL A 56 1.85 11.33 -19.73
N THR A 57 0.83 10.94 -20.51
CA THR A 57 -0.49 10.51 -20.02
C THR A 57 -0.41 9.09 -19.42
N ASP A 58 0.41 8.90 -18.39
CA ASP A 58 0.40 7.64 -17.65
C ASP A 58 -0.72 7.68 -16.61
N LYS A 59 -1.76 6.87 -16.85
CA LYS A 59 -2.85 6.64 -15.90
C LYS A 59 -2.29 5.86 -14.71
N SER A 60 -1.78 6.56 -13.70
CA SER A 60 -1.39 5.92 -12.46
C SER A 60 -2.64 5.40 -11.74
N ILE A 61 -2.69 4.10 -11.47
CA ILE A 61 -3.77 3.49 -10.71
C ILE A 61 -3.27 3.32 -9.30
N LEU A 62 -3.86 4.08 -8.38
CA LEU A 62 -3.74 3.77 -6.97
C LEU A 62 -4.82 2.75 -6.65
N GLY A 63 -4.42 1.57 -6.21
CA GLY A 63 -5.33 0.51 -5.82
C GLY A 63 -5.07 0.02 -4.41
N PHE A 64 -6.07 -0.62 -3.81
CA PHE A 64 -5.88 -1.40 -2.59
C PHE A 64 -6.90 -2.54 -2.46
N PHE A 65 -6.47 -3.60 -1.79
CA PHE A 65 -7.30 -4.72 -1.35
C PHE A 65 -7.82 -4.43 0.05
N ILE A 66 -9.05 -4.85 0.29
CA ILE A 66 -9.66 -4.84 1.61
C ILE A 66 -9.95 -6.28 2.00
N PHE A 67 -9.51 -6.67 3.19
CA PHE A 67 -9.76 -7.99 3.75
C PHE A 67 -10.83 -7.90 4.83
N GLN A 68 -11.59 -8.99 5.00
CA GLN A 68 -12.66 -9.08 6.00
C GLN A 68 -12.18 -8.93 7.44
N ASN A 69 -10.89 -9.15 7.69
CA ASN A 69 -10.27 -9.04 9.00
C ASN A 69 -9.78 -7.61 9.33
N GLY A 70 -10.14 -6.60 8.55
CA GLY A 70 -9.76 -5.20 8.84
C GLY A 70 -8.38 -4.79 8.31
N ILE A 71 -7.74 -5.65 7.51
CA ILE A 71 -6.44 -5.36 6.87
C ILE A 71 -6.67 -4.78 5.48
N ILE A 72 -5.76 -3.91 5.05
CA ILE A 72 -5.63 -3.50 3.66
C ILE A 72 -4.24 -3.83 3.11
N LYS A 73 -4.17 -4.05 1.80
CA LYS A 73 -2.90 -4.11 1.06
C LYS A 73 -2.94 -3.10 -0.08
N GLY A 74 -2.07 -2.10 -0.03
CA GLY A 74 -1.87 -1.12 -1.08
C GLY A 74 -1.20 -1.74 -2.30
N THR A 75 -1.39 -1.10 -3.44
CA THR A 75 -0.74 -1.47 -4.69
C THR A 75 -0.54 -0.21 -5.52
N ALA A 76 0.71 0.04 -5.87
CA ALA A 76 1.12 1.13 -6.74
C ALA A 76 1.62 0.50 -8.03
N ASN A 77 0.84 0.56 -9.10
CA ASN A 77 1.30 0.18 -10.43
C ASN A 77 0.61 1.04 -11.49
N SER A 78 1.38 1.45 -12.49
CA SER A 78 1.01 2.46 -13.48
C SER A 78 0.12 1.96 -14.62
N ILE A 79 -0.21 0.66 -14.71
CA ILE A 79 -0.98 0.12 -15.85
C ILE A 79 -1.92 -1.01 -15.39
N TYR A 80 -3.19 -0.97 -15.82
CA TYR A 80 -4.28 -1.90 -15.47
C TYR A 80 -3.93 -3.37 -15.72
N GLU A 81 -3.23 -3.65 -16.81
CA GLU A 81 -2.99 -5.00 -17.32
C GLU A 81 -1.83 -5.70 -16.61
N THR A 82 -0.78 -4.94 -16.25
CA THR A 82 0.28 -5.42 -15.35
C THR A 82 -0.21 -5.55 -13.92
N HIS A 83 -1.29 -4.88 -13.53
CA HIS A 83 -1.82 -4.98 -12.18
C HIS A 83 -2.46 -6.34 -11.91
N GLU A 84 -3.39 -6.80 -12.75
CA GLU A 84 -3.97 -8.14 -12.62
C GLU A 84 -2.92 -9.23 -12.80
N ARG A 85 -1.94 -9.04 -13.70
CA ARG A 85 -0.79 -9.96 -13.84
C ARG A 85 0.18 -9.90 -12.67
N PHE A 86 0.41 -8.77 -12.03
CA PHE A 86 1.23 -8.64 -10.81
C PHE A 86 0.55 -9.33 -9.62
N LEU A 87 -0.79 -9.29 -9.57
CA LEU A 87 -1.60 -10.00 -8.59
C LEU A 87 -1.66 -11.51 -8.85
N ALA A 88 -1.68 -11.93 -10.12
CA ALA A 88 -1.71 -13.33 -10.52
C ALA A 88 -0.31 -13.98 -10.55
N SER A 89 0.76 -13.19 -10.72
CA SER A 89 2.14 -13.66 -10.70
C SER A 89 2.71 -13.61 -9.29
N GLU A 90 3.80 -14.35 -9.09
CA GLU A 90 4.58 -14.32 -7.86
C GLU A 90 5.03 -12.92 -7.46
N GLY A 91 4.95 -11.87 -8.32
CA GLY A 91 5.30 -10.50 -7.96
C GLY A 91 4.55 -9.94 -6.75
N GLY A 92 3.24 -10.18 -6.66
CA GLY A 92 2.40 -9.81 -5.50
C GLY A 92 2.65 -10.66 -4.25
N ASN A 93 3.26 -11.84 -4.41
CA ASN A 93 3.64 -12.78 -3.36
C ASN A 93 5.16 -12.91 -3.18
N SER A 94 5.93 -12.05 -3.86
CA SER A 94 7.38 -12.13 -3.85
C SER A 94 7.84 -11.86 -2.43
N GLU A 95 8.92 -12.51 -2.00
CA GLU A 95 9.45 -12.32 -0.65
C GLU A 95 9.65 -10.82 -0.34
N ILE A 96 10.09 -10.05 -1.34
CA ILE A 96 10.24 -8.60 -1.26
C ILE A 96 8.90 -7.90 -1.01
N ALA A 97 7.85 -8.19 -1.80
CA ALA A 97 6.53 -7.57 -1.62
C ALA A 97 5.82 -8.01 -0.33
N ARG A 98 6.10 -9.22 0.16
CA ARG A 98 5.59 -9.72 1.45
C ARG A 98 6.28 -9.05 2.63
N ASN A 99 7.56 -8.73 2.50
CA ASN A 99 8.37 -8.11 3.56
C ASN A 99 8.25 -6.58 3.58
N ASP A 100 7.75 -5.96 2.51
CA ASP A 100 7.49 -4.52 2.49
C ASP A 100 6.22 -4.16 3.27
N LYS A 101 6.43 -3.81 4.55
CA LYS A 101 5.38 -3.36 5.46
C LYS A 101 4.65 -2.10 4.98
N THR A 102 5.24 -1.28 4.10
CA THR A 102 4.60 -0.05 3.62
C THR A 102 3.42 -0.30 2.68
N ASN A 103 3.34 -1.51 2.11
CA ASN A 103 2.19 -1.96 1.35
C ASN A 103 1.03 -2.42 2.23
N TRP A 104 1.20 -2.51 3.55
CA TRP A 104 0.18 -3.01 4.46
C TRP A 104 -0.42 -1.89 5.30
N GLY A 105 -1.68 -2.10 5.69
CA GLY A 105 -2.40 -1.18 6.54
C GLY A 105 -3.60 -1.85 7.19
N CYS A 106 -4.38 -1.05 7.91
CA CYS A 106 -5.62 -1.49 8.51
C CYS A 106 -6.65 -0.39 8.46
N TYR A 107 -7.91 -0.76 8.62
CA TYR A 107 -9.02 0.17 8.54
C TYR A 107 -10.05 -0.07 9.63
N ILE A 108 -10.75 1.00 9.97
CA ILE A 108 -11.95 0.99 10.80
C ILE A 108 -13.10 1.62 10.03
N ILE A 109 -14.29 1.07 10.25
CA ILE A 109 -15.55 1.59 9.75
C ILE A 109 -16.42 1.96 10.95
N SER A 110 -17.02 3.14 10.90
CA SER A 110 -18.08 3.56 11.80
C SER A 110 -19.17 4.22 10.97
N HIS A 111 -20.36 3.62 10.95
CA HIS A 111 -21.47 4.04 10.08
C HIS A 111 -21.06 4.11 8.59
N ASP A 112 -21.19 5.28 7.97
CA ASP A 112 -20.80 5.56 6.59
C ASP A 112 -19.32 5.97 6.46
N THR A 113 -18.58 6.05 7.57
CA THR A 113 -17.22 6.60 7.57
C THR A 113 -16.19 5.48 7.63
N ILE A 114 -15.20 5.55 6.74
CA ILE A 114 -14.02 4.68 6.75
C ILE A 114 -12.77 5.48 7.08
N LYS A 115 -11.92 4.93 7.95
CA LYS A 115 -10.58 5.45 8.21
C LYS A 115 -9.55 4.37 7.95
N ILE A 116 -8.51 4.71 7.22
CA ILE A 116 -7.49 3.78 6.75
C ILE A 116 -6.14 4.27 7.26
N GLN A 117 -5.38 3.41 7.92
CA GLN A 117 -3.98 3.68 8.29
C GLN A 117 -3.04 2.78 7.49
N ARG A 118 -1.99 3.36 6.92
CA ARG A 118 -0.88 2.61 6.31
C ARG A 118 0.45 3.24 6.72
N LEU A 119 1.53 2.51 6.50
CA LEU A 119 2.88 3.03 6.69
C LEU A 119 3.37 3.71 5.41
N THR A 120 4.08 4.83 5.55
CA THR A 120 4.69 5.52 4.41
C THR A 120 6.08 6.02 4.77
N ILE A 121 6.99 5.99 3.81
CA ILE A 121 8.33 6.53 3.97
C ILE A 121 8.24 8.05 3.78
N THR A 122 8.49 8.82 4.83
CA THR A 122 8.39 10.29 4.78
C THR A 122 9.74 10.98 4.66
N GLN A 123 10.82 10.25 4.93
CA GLN A 123 12.17 10.76 4.81
C GLN A 123 13.09 9.59 4.45
N THR A 124 13.90 9.80 3.43
CA THR A 124 15.04 8.96 3.11
C THR A 124 16.29 9.81 3.32
N SER A 125 17.24 9.32 4.11
CA SER A 125 18.53 9.98 4.30
C SER A 125 19.66 8.94 4.26
N LEU A 126 20.89 9.39 4.01
CA LEU A 126 22.08 8.54 4.05
C LEU A 126 22.26 7.82 5.40
N LEU A 127 21.66 8.34 6.48
CA LEU A 127 21.78 7.85 7.86
C LEU A 127 20.54 7.08 8.33
N GLY A 128 19.58 6.79 7.44
CA GLY A 128 18.36 6.06 7.76
C GLY A 128 17.09 6.75 7.25
N GLY A 129 16.00 5.97 7.20
CA GLY A 129 14.68 6.45 6.79
C GLY A 129 13.72 6.62 7.97
N ALA A 130 12.70 7.47 7.80
CA ALA A 130 11.58 7.59 8.73
C ALA A 130 10.31 7.01 8.10
N ILE A 131 9.66 6.11 8.83
CA ILE A 131 8.37 5.54 8.47
C ILE A 131 7.32 6.14 9.39
N ASP A 132 6.33 6.81 8.81
CA ASP A 132 5.20 7.37 9.53
C ASP A 132 3.89 6.66 9.18
N VAL A 133 2.92 6.79 10.07
CA VAL A 133 1.54 6.44 9.77
C VAL A 133 0.89 7.59 8.99
N ILE A 134 0.33 7.24 7.84
CA ILE A 134 -0.60 8.09 7.09
C ILE A 134 -2.01 7.57 7.34
N GLU A 135 -2.92 8.48 7.69
CA GLU A 135 -4.33 8.17 7.87
C GLU A 135 -5.16 8.81 6.77
N HIS A 136 -5.90 8.01 6.01
CA HIS A 136 -6.91 8.50 5.09
C HIS A 136 -8.28 8.42 5.74
N ARG A 137 -9.12 9.42 5.50
CA ARG A 137 -10.52 9.43 5.92
C ARG A 137 -11.44 9.57 4.72
N GLY A 138 -12.52 8.85 4.77
CA GLY A 138 -13.48 8.80 3.69
C GLY A 138 -14.87 8.41 4.10
N LYS A 139 -15.75 8.38 3.11
CA LYS A 139 -17.11 7.88 3.19
C LYS A 139 -17.27 6.64 2.32
N ILE A 140 -18.03 5.67 2.81
CA ILE A 140 -18.54 4.54 2.05
C ILE A 140 -19.83 5.02 1.40
N LEU A 141 -19.81 5.17 0.08
CA LEU A 141 -20.99 5.60 -0.68
C LEU A 141 -21.93 4.42 -0.96
N ASN A 142 -21.34 3.24 -1.15
CA ASN A 142 -22.00 1.94 -1.25
C ASN A 142 -20.94 0.83 -1.10
N ASP A 143 -21.35 -0.43 -1.22
CA ASP A 143 -20.50 -1.62 -1.06
C ASP A 143 -19.36 -1.74 -2.08
N THR A 144 -19.39 -0.95 -3.15
CA THR A 144 -18.38 -0.94 -4.23
C THR A 144 -17.68 0.40 -4.39
N THR A 145 -18.01 1.43 -3.60
CA THR A 145 -17.50 2.78 -3.82
C THR A 145 -17.13 3.48 -2.52
N ILE A 146 -15.89 3.95 -2.45
CA ILE A 146 -15.33 4.69 -1.32
C ILE A 146 -14.86 6.06 -1.81
N TYR A 147 -15.19 7.12 -1.07
CA TYR A 147 -14.71 8.47 -1.31
C TYR A 147 -13.75 8.91 -0.21
N LEU A 148 -12.47 9.12 -0.51
CA LEU A 148 -11.47 9.64 0.43
C LEU A 148 -11.33 11.16 0.26
N PHE A 149 -11.54 11.91 1.33
CA PHE A 149 -11.58 13.37 1.33
C PHE A 149 -10.52 14.05 2.20
N GLU A 150 -9.87 13.29 3.10
CA GLU A 150 -8.84 13.84 3.99
C GLU A 150 -7.70 12.83 4.15
N THR A 151 -6.48 13.35 4.22
CA THR A 151 -5.27 12.60 4.52
C THR A 151 -4.51 13.30 5.64
N LEU A 152 -4.11 12.56 6.68
CA LEU A 152 -3.35 13.06 7.81
C LEU A 152 -1.95 12.43 7.83
N ILE A 153 -0.92 13.27 7.82
CA ILE A 153 0.49 12.86 7.90
C ILE A 153 1.17 13.77 8.92
N LYS A 154 1.83 13.22 9.95
CA LYS A 154 2.52 14.01 10.99
C LYS A 154 1.67 15.18 11.54
N LYS A 155 0.37 14.93 11.79
CA LYS A 155 -0.63 15.93 12.23
C LYS A 155 -0.99 17.01 11.20
N LYS A 156 -0.38 17.03 10.03
CA LYS A 156 -0.80 17.89 8.91
C LYS A 156 -2.00 17.25 8.22
N ARG A 157 -3.03 18.05 7.97
CA ARG A 157 -4.22 17.64 7.21
C ARG A 157 -4.07 18.12 5.78
N LEU A 158 -4.25 17.19 4.85
CA LEU A 158 -4.25 17.43 3.42
C LEU A 158 -5.64 17.09 2.89
N LYS A 159 -6.21 17.99 2.09
CA LYS A 159 -7.45 17.71 1.38
C LYS A 159 -7.18 16.66 0.33
N ALA A 160 -8.01 15.64 0.29
CA ALA A 160 -8.05 14.65 -0.79
C ALA A 160 -9.37 14.81 -1.56
N ASP A 161 -9.39 14.31 -2.78
CA ASP A 161 -10.61 14.22 -3.59
C ASP A 161 -10.50 12.98 -4.48
N GLN A 162 -10.62 11.81 -3.85
CA GLN A 162 -10.34 10.54 -4.52
C GLN A 162 -11.51 9.59 -4.36
N VAL A 163 -12.15 9.24 -5.48
CA VAL A 163 -13.15 8.18 -5.54
C VAL A 163 -12.46 6.88 -5.93
N TYR A 164 -12.70 5.85 -5.14
CA TYR A 164 -12.26 4.48 -5.36
C TYR A 164 -13.45 3.60 -5.67
N THR A 165 -13.38 2.85 -6.77
CA THR A 165 -14.44 1.93 -7.20
C THR A 165 -13.91 0.51 -7.20
N LEU A 166 -14.75 -0.46 -6.82
CA LEU A 166 -14.42 -1.87 -6.84
C LEU A 166 -14.34 -2.37 -8.28
N ARG A 167 -13.20 -2.97 -8.62
CA ARG A 167 -13.08 -3.90 -9.73
C ARG A 167 -13.05 -5.30 -9.16
N LYS A 168 -14.06 -6.11 -9.51
CA LYS A 168 -14.08 -7.54 -9.19
C LYS A 168 -12.83 -8.20 -9.78
N TYR A 169 -12.29 -9.21 -9.11
CA TYR A 169 -11.25 -10.03 -9.72
C TYR A 169 -11.75 -10.52 -11.09
N SER A 170 -10.94 -10.38 -12.14
CA SER A 170 -11.23 -11.11 -13.37
C SER A 170 -11.18 -12.59 -13.01
N SER A 171 -12.22 -13.33 -13.37
CA SER A 171 -12.14 -14.79 -13.37
C SER A 171 -10.92 -15.15 -14.22
N LYS A 172 -9.96 -15.83 -13.56
CA LYS A 172 -8.72 -16.47 -14.03
C LYS A 172 -8.49 -16.42 -15.56
N PRO A 173 -7.26 -16.13 -16.05
CA PRO A 173 -6.86 -16.62 -17.37
C PRO A 173 -7.23 -18.11 -17.44
N ASP A 174 -7.95 -18.50 -18.48
CA ASP A 174 -8.37 -19.88 -18.63
C ASP A 174 -7.15 -20.82 -18.57
N SER A 175 -7.39 -22.06 -18.17
CA SER A 175 -6.36 -23.10 -18.13
C SER A 175 -5.93 -23.57 -19.52
N THR A 176 -6.21 -22.81 -20.59
CA THR A 176 -5.71 -23.13 -21.93
C THR A 176 -4.26 -22.73 -21.96
N ASN A 177 -3.47 -23.73 -21.62
CA ASN A 177 -2.04 -23.78 -21.44
C ASN A 177 -1.34 -23.47 -22.77
N TRP A 178 -1.34 -22.21 -23.23
CA TRP A 178 -0.60 -21.81 -24.44
C TRP A 178 0.92 -21.95 -24.25
N LEU A 179 1.37 -22.17 -23.01
CA LEU A 179 2.75 -22.54 -22.67
C LEU A 179 3.10 -24.00 -22.98
N LEU A 180 2.13 -24.88 -23.27
CA LEU A 180 2.36 -26.29 -23.65
C LEU A 180 2.08 -26.60 -25.13
N ASP A 181 1.66 -25.63 -25.96
CA ASP A 181 1.34 -25.87 -27.38
C ASP A 181 2.54 -25.73 -28.34
N ASN A 182 3.78 -25.70 -27.82
CA ASN A 182 5.00 -25.71 -28.63
C ASN A 182 5.62 -27.12 -28.78
N GLU A 183 4.79 -28.16 -28.85
CA GLU A 183 5.23 -29.45 -29.41
C GLU A 183 4.25 -29.93 -30.49
N LYS A 184 4.56 -29.56 -31.73
CA LYS A 184 4.27 -30.33 -32.93
C LYS A 184 5.49 -30.36 -33.84
#